data_AF-A0A940TEX7-F1
#
_entry.id   AF-A0A940TEX7-F1
#
_cell.length_a   1.000
_cell.length_b   1.000
_cell.length_c   1.000
_cell.angle_alpha   90.00
_cell.angle_beta   90.00
_cell.angle_gamma   90.00
#
_symmetry.space_group_name_H-M   'P 1'
#
loop_
_entity.id
_entity.type
_entity.pdbx_description
1 polymer ?
#
loop_
_entity_poly.entity_id
_entity_poly.type
_entity_poly.pdbx_seq_one_letter_code
_entity_poly.pdbx_strand_id
1 'polypeptide(L)'
;MLMQAWNNGRFISNGSGYGVKVSEQFRDEYLSVDWASIFLHLEGEEEPVELAINNSVFWSKGRELRSGKIGKWLIKNGLAEFDLENPPELHVSPMEKNHFKVSL
;
A
#
# COMPACT_ATOMS: atom_id res chain seq x y z
N MET A 1 -5.21 -12.58 -4.27
CA MET A 1 -4.82 -11.16 -4.30
C MET A 1 -4.15 -10.79 -2.97
N LEU A 2 -3.00 -10.13 -3.01
CA LEU A 2 -2.23 -9.75 -1.82
C LEU A 2 -2.34 -8.26 -1.47
N MET A 3 -2.47 -7.39 -2.47
CA MET A 3 -2.52 -5.94 -2.29
C MET A 3 -3.43 -5.30 -3.34
N GLN A 4 -4.13 -4.23 -2.96
CA GLN A 4 -4.93 -3.37 -3.84
C GLN A 4 -4.63 -1.91 -3.58
N ALA A 5 -4.89 -1.07 -4.58
CA ALA A 5 -5.01 0.37 -4.37
C ALA A 5 -6.13 0.66 -3.37
N TRP A 6 -5.92 1.67 -2.53
CA TRP A 6 -6.90 2.12 -1.57
C TRP A 6 -7.04 3.63 -1.63
N ASN A 7 -8.27 4.13 -1.53
CA ASN A 7 -8.55 5.53 -1.30
C ASN A 7 -9.70 5.66 -0.28
N ASN A 8 -9.89 6.87 0.26
CA ASN A 8 -10.95 7.15 1.23
C ASN A 8 -12.30 7.53 0.59
N GLY A 9 -12.53 7.15 -0.67
CA GLY A 9 -13.73 7.51 -1.44
C GLY A 9 -13.74 8.93 -2.00
N ARG A 10 -12.62 9.67 -1.93
CA ARG A 10 -12.48 10.99 -2.53
C ARG A 10 -11.22 11.07 -3.36
N PHE A 11 -11.36 11.55 -4.59
CA PHE A 11 -10.21 11.93 -5.39
C PHE A 11 -9.57 13.21 -4.84
N ILE A 12 -8.28 13.14 -4.53
CA ILE A 12 -7.49 14.28 -4.07
C ILE A 12 -6.19 14.32 -4.87
N SER A 13 -6.06 15.33 -5.73
CA SER A 13 -4.97 15.43 -6.71
C SER A 13 -3.56 15.49 -6.12
N ASN A 14 -3.41 15.85 -4.84
CA ASN A 14 -2.11 15.86 -4.16
C ASN A 14 -1.69 14.49 -3.61
N GLY A 15 -2.52 13.44 -3.81
CA GLY A 15 -2.29 12.07 -3.34
C GLY A 15 -2.72 11.81 -1.89
N SER A 16 -3.21 12.80 -1.16
CA SER A 16 -3.73 12.60 0.20
C SER A 16 -4.98 11.72 0.17
N GLY A 17 -5.17 10.88 1.19
CA GLY A 17 -6.33 9.99 1.24
C GLY A 17 -6.19 8.70 0.44
N TYR A 18 -5.01 8.43 -0.13
CA TYR A 18 -4.68 7.19 -0.82
C TYR A 18 -3.72 6.31 0.00
N GLY A 19 -3.61 5.07 -0.44
CA GLY A 19 -2.71 4.08 0.12
C GLY A 19 -2.83 2.75 -0.59
N VAL A 20 -2.45 1.69 0.12
CA VAL A 20 -2.73 0.31 -0.27
C VAL A 20 -3.57 -0.37 0.78
N LYS A 21 -4.36 -1.34 0.34
CA LYS A 21 -5.03 -2.30 1.21
C LYS A 21 -4.36 -3.66 1.05
N VAL A 22 -3.88 -4.24 2.13
CA VAL A 22 -3.28 -5.57 2.14
C VAL A 22 -4.28 -6.65 2.52
N SER A 23 -4.10 -7.85 2.01
CA SER A 23 -4.88 -9.02 2.45
C SER A 23 -4.41 -9.50 3.83
N GLU A 24 -5.26 -10.29 4.49
CA GLU A 24 -4.88 -10.98 5.74
C GLU A 24 -3.72 -11.94 5.49
N GLN A 25 -3.76 -12.66 4.36
CA GLN A 25 -2.67 -13.51 3.93
C GLN A 25 -1.34 -12.75 3.83
N PHE A 26 -1.34 -11.57 3.19
CA PHE A 26 -0.11 -10.77 3.08
C PHE A 26 0.42 -10.36 4.45
N ARG A 27 -0.46 -9.90 5.34
CA ARG A 27 -0.11 -9.53 6.72
C ARG A 27 0.50 -10.72 7.47
N ASP A 28 -0.16 -11.87 7.43
CA ASP A 28 0.18 -13.00 8.29
C ASP A 28 1.39 -13.81 7.78
N GLU A 29 1.60 -13.86 6.46
CA GLU A 29 2.70 -14.65 5.87
C GLU A 29 3.98 -13.84 5.64
N TYR A 30 3.88 -12.52 5.43
CA TYR A 30 5.01 -11.71 4.99
C TYR A 30 5.45 -10.63 5.98
N LEU A 31 4.62 -10.27 6.96
CA LEU A 31 4.94 -9.22 7.92
C LEU A 31 5.33 -9.80 9.28
N SER A 32 6.26 -9.13 9.95
CA SER A 32 6.60 -9.40 11.35
C SER A 32 6.05 -8.32 12.26
N VAL A 33 5.49 -8.75 13.40
CA VAL A 33 5.04 -7.87 14.49
C VAL A 33 6.17 -7.06 15.12
N ASP A 34 7.43 -7.50 14.97
CA ASP A 34 8.61 -6.80 15.49
C ASP A 34 9.05 -5.63 14.61
N TRP A 35 8.50 -5.50 13.40
CA TRP A 35 8.87 -4.42 12.49
C TRP A 35 8.12 -3.13 12.79
N ALA A 36 8.87 -2.02 12.82
CA ALA A 36 8.29 -0.68 12.94
C ALA A 36 7.48 -0.30 11.69
N SER A 37 8.08 -0.59 10.53
CA SER A 37 7.62 -0.16 9.21
C SER A 37 7.94 -1.22 8.16
N ILE A 38 7.25 -1.13 7.03
CA ILE A 38 7.64 -1.77 5.77
C ILE A 38 8.03 -0.71 4.74
N PHE A 39 8.75 -1.14 3.70
CA PHE A 39 9.20 -0.28 2.61
C PHE A 39 8.69 -0.82 1.28
N LEU A 40 7.88 -0.02 0.57
CA LEU A 40 7.39 -0.36 -0.75
C LEU A 40 8.25 0.32 -1.82
N HIS A 41 8.92 -0.48 -2.63
CA HIS A 41 9.61 -0.04 -3.85
C HIS A 41 8.61 -0.03 -5.00
N LEU A 42 8.05 1.15 -5.28
CA LEU A 42 7.04 1.33 -6.30
C LEU A 42 7.66 1.37 -7.69
N GLU A 43 7.06 0.69 -8.66
CA GLU A 43 7.53 0.67 -10.04
C GLU A 43 7.69 2.09 -10.62
N GLY A 44 8.88 2.38 -11.13
CA GLY A 44 9.19 3.68 -11.74
C GLY A 44 9.44 4.82 -10.75
N GLU A 45 9.49 4.54 -9.44
CA GLU A 45 9.92 5.48 -8.41
C GLU A 45 11.31 5.13 -7.89
N GLU A 46 12.15 6.14 -7.65
CA GLU A 46 13.54 5.93 -7.20
C GLU A 46 13.63 5.53 -5.73
N GLU A 47 12.81 6.16 -4.89
CA GLU A 47 12.87 6.02 -3.44
C GLU A 47 11.70 5.19 -2.90
N PRO A 48 11.96 4.25 -1.96
CA PRO A 48 10.88 3.48 -1.36
C PRO A 48 9.95 4.36 -0.52
N VAL A 49 8.71 3.90 -0.39
CA VAL A 49 7.73 4.47 0.52
C VAL A 49 7.73 3.68 1.82
N GLU A 50 8.14 4.33 2.91
CA GLU A 50 8.02 3.78 4.25
C GLU A 50 6.56 3.86 4.74
N LEU A 51 6.07 2.77 5.32
CA LEU A 51 4.74 2.64 5.89
C LEU A 51 4.82 2.04 7.29
N ALA A 52 4.38 2.79 8.30
CA ALA A 52 4.37 2.33 9.68
C ALA A 52 3.33 1.21 9.88
N ILE A 53 3.76 0.11 10.50
CA ILE A 53 2.92 -1.05 10.84
C ILE A 53 2.91 -1.35 12.34
N ASN A 54 3.72 -0.67 13.15
CA ASN A 54 3.82 -0.87 14.61
C ASN A 54 2.66 -0.32 15.44
N ASN A 55 1.47 -0.21 14.87
CA ASN A 55 0.28 0.24 15.59
C ASN A 55 -0.73 -0.90 15.75
N SER A 56 -1.38 -0.95 16.91
CA SER A 56 -2.35 -2.01 17.24
C SER A 56 -3.58 -1.99 16.31
N VAL A 57 -3.90 -0.85 15.72
CA VAL A 57 -5.02 -0.72 14.78
C VAL A 57 -4.76 -1.56 13.54
N PHE A 58 -3.56 -1.50 12.95
CA PHE A 58 -3.16 -2.31 11.81
C PHE A 58 -3.23 -3.80 12.14
N TRP A 59 -2.62 -4.26 13.23
CA TRP A 59 -2.60 -5.68 13.56
C TRP A 59 -3.95 -6.26 13.98
N SER A 60 -4.87 -5.46 14.50
CA SER A 60 -6.20 -5.94 14.93
C SER A 60 -7.22 -5.98 13.79
N LYS A 61 -7.43 -4.87 13.09
CA LYS A 61 -8.50 -4.73 12.08
C LYS A 61 -8.08 -3.95 10.83
N GLY A 62 -7.03 -3.13 10.93
CA GLY A 62 -6.60 -2.22 9.88
C GLY A 62 -5.86 -2.96 8.78
N ARG A 63 -6.31 -2.77 7.54
CA ARG A 63 -5.64 -3.35 6.36
C ARG A 63 -5.10 -2.27 5.43
N GLU A 64 -5.36 -1.02 5.77
CA GLU A 64 -5.05 0.14 4.96
C GLU A 64 -3.74 0.81 5.43
N LEU A 65 -2.77 0.91 4.53
CA LEU A 65 -1.53 1.65 4.75
C LEU A 65 -1.55 2.90 3.88
N ARG A 66 -1.72 4.06 4.51
CA ARG A 66 -1.95 5.34 3.84
C ARG A 66 -0.65 6.06 3.56
N SER A 67 -0.50 6.62 2.35
CA SER A 67 0.63 7.47 2.00
C SER A 67 0.32 8.37 0.82
N GLY A 68 0.64 9.66 0.97
CA GLY A 68 0.56 10.63 -0.11
C GLY A 68 1.48 10.29 -1.28
N LYS A 69 2.61 9.62 -1.03
CA LYS A 69 3.53 9.16 -2.09
C LYS A 69 2.87 8.08 -2.96
N ILE A 70 2.19 7.11 -2.32
CA ILE A 70 1.42 6.08 -3.04
C ILE A 70 0.28 6.72 -3.83
N GLY A 71 -0.43 7.70 -3.25
CA GLY A 71 -1.47 8.42 -3.98
C GLY A 71 -0.95 9.11 -5.24
N LYS A 72 0.18 9.82 -5.15
CA LYS A 72 0.81 10.45 -6.32
C LYS A 72 1.23 9.42 -7.37
N TRP A 73 1.76 8.27 -6.94
CA TRP A 73 2.13 7.17 -7.82
C TRP A 73 0.90 6.58 -8.54
N LEU A 74 -0.21 6.35 -7.84
CA LEU A 74 -1.47 5.91 -8.46
C LEU A 74 -2.01 6.95 -9.46
N ILE A 75 -1.98 8.24 -9.12
CA ILE A 75 -2.40 9.34 -10.00
C ILE A 75 -1.54 9.39 -11.26
N LYS A 76 -0.21 9.33 -11.11
CA LYS A 76 0.76 9.35 -12.21
C LYS A 76 0.50 8.24 -13.24
N ASN A 77 -0.02 7.10 -12.78
CA ASN A 77 -0.32 5.94 -13.62
C ASN A 77 -1.79 5.80 -14.01
N GLY A 78 -2.64 6.81 -13.74
CA GLY A 78 -4.07 6.78 -14.13
C GLY A 78 -4.94 5.84 -13.31
N LEU A 79 -4.49 5.42 -12.12
CA LEU A 79 -5.17 4.46 -11.23
C LEU A 79 -5.73 5.11 -9.96
N ALA A 80 -5.95 6.42 -9.98
CA ALA A 80 -6.42 7.15 -8.80
C ALA A 80 -7.94 7.32 -8.74
N GLU A 81 -8.63 7.09 -9.86
CA GLU A 81 -10.09 7.08 -9.96
C GLU A 81 -10.52 5.64 -10.25
N PHE A 82 -11.15 5.00 -9.28
CA PHE A 82 -11.65 3.65 -9.40
C PHE A 82 -12.90 3.46 -8.56
N ASP A 83 -13.71 2.49 -8.96
CA ASP A 83 -14.85 2.02 -8.19
C ASP A 83 -14.35 1.36 -6.89
N LEU A 84 -14.94 1.73 -5.76
CA LEU A 84 -14.59 1.17 -4.45
C LEU A 84 -14.92 -0.33 -4.34
N GLU A 85 -15.86 -0.83 -5.15
CA GLU A 85 -16.18 -2.25 -5.24
C GLU A 85 -15.13 -3.02 -6.06
N ASN A 86 -14.40 -2.33 -6.95
CA ASN A 86 -13.44 -2.90 -7.89
C ASN A 86 -12.12 -2.10 -7.93
N PRO A 87 -11.38 -2.01 -6.80
CA PRO A 87 -10.12 -1.27 -6.77
C PRO A 87 -9.02 -2.00 -7.56
N PRO A 88 -8.08 -1.26 -8.19
CA PRO A 88 -6.94 -1.85 -8.89
C PRO A 88 -6.16 -2.83 -8.01
N GLU A 89 -5.91 -4.03 -8.52
CA GLU A 89 -4.98 -4.96 -7.90
C GLU A 89 -3.54 -4.48 -8.11
N LEU A 90 -2.69 -4.70 -7.12
CA LEU A 90 -1.28 -4.38 -7.19
C LEU A 90 -0.48 -5.67 -7.05
N HIS A 91 0.48 -5.86 -7.96
CA HIS A 91 1.41 -6.98 -7.87
C HIS A 91 2.46 -6.66 -6.81
N VAL A 92 2.62 -7.55 -5.84
CA VAL A 92 3.62 -7.42 -4.77
C VAL A 92 4.52 -8.64 -4.72
N SER A 93 5.82 -8.43 -4.60
CA SER A 93 6.80 -9.48 -4.38
C SER A 93 7.72 -9.16 -3.19
N PRO A 94 7.96 -10.14 -2.30
CA PRO A 94 8.87 -9.94 -1.18
C PRO A 94 10.29 -9.72 -1.68
N MET A 95 11.00 -8.83 -0.99
CA MET A 95 12.44 -8.67 -1.11
C MET A 95 13.09 -9.13 0.21
N GLU A 96 14.28 -8.66 0.51
CA GLU A 96 14.90 -8.92 1.81
C GLU A 96 14.15 -8.19 2.95
N LYS A 97 13.92 -8.90 4.05
CA LYS A 97 13.33 -8.36 5.30
C LYS A 97 11.97 -7.70 5.06
N ASN A 98 11.83 -6.42 5.45
CA ASN A 98 10.61 -5.62 5.41
C ASN A 98 10.48 -4.79 4.12
N HIS A 99 11.20 -5.16 3.06
CA HIS A 99 11.11 -4.52 1.75
C HIS A 99 10.27 -5.35 0.78
N PHE A 100 9.46 -4.65 -0.02
CA PHE A 100 8.58 -5.27 -1.02
C PHE A 100 8.61 -4.46 -2.31
N LYS A 101 8.68 -5.14 -3.44
CA LYS A 101 8.49 -4.49 -4.74
C LYS A 101 7.01 -4.49 -5.09
N VAL A 102 6.52 -3.37 -5.61
CA VAL A 102 5.12 -3.20 -6.02
C VAL A 102 5.05 -2.68 -7.45
N SER A 103 4.26 -3.33 -8.30
CA SER A 103 3.98 -2.94 -9.68
C SER A 103 2.48 -2.98 -9.97
N LEU A 104 2.10 -2.35 -11.08
CA LEU A 104 0.72 -2.24 -11.55
C LEU A 104 0.29 -3.44 -12.38
#